data_AF-A0A9N9NYQ8-F1
#
_entry.id   AF-A0A9N9NYQ8-F1
#
_cell.length_a   1.000
_cell.length_b   1.000
_cell.length_c   1.000
_cell.angle_alpha   90.00
_cell.angle_beta   90.00
_cell.angle_gamma   90.00
#
_symmetry.space_group_name_H-M   'P 1'
#
loop_
_entity.id
_entity.type
_entity.pdbx_description
1 polymer ?
#
loop_
_entity_poly.entity_id
_entity_poly.type
_entity_poly.pdbx_seq_one_letter_code
_entity_poly.pdbx_strand_id
1 'polypeptide(L)'
;VAPPPYPVKKKDGGKATKNPLFEKRPRNFGIGQDIQPKRDLTRFVKWPEYVRLQRQRKILNQRLKVPPAINQFTKVLDKPTATN
;
A
#
# COMPACT_ATOMS: atom_id res chain seq x y z
N VAL A 1 20.05 42.05 -10.62
CA VAL A 1 19.36 41.51 -9.43
C VAL A 1 20.30 41.68 -8.24
N ALA A 2 19.91 42.47 -7.23
CA ALA A 2 20.79 42.83 -6.10
C ALA A 2 20.84 41.70 -5.04
N PRO A 3 21.99 41.48 -4.36
CA PRO A 3 22.11 40.46 -3.32
C PRO A 3 21.38 40.86 -2.03
N PRO A 4 20.86 39.89 -1.24
CA PRO A 4 20.11 40.16 -0.02
C PRO A 4 21.02 40.72 1.10
N PRO A 5 20.49 41.61 1.97
CA PRO A 5 21.31 42.42 2.88
C PRO A 5 21.76 41.74 4.19
N TYR A 6 21.45 40.48 4.44
CA TYR A 6 21.86 39.82 5.70
C TYR A 6 22.19 38.32 5.52
N PRO A 7 23.22 37.80 6.21
CA PRO A 7 23.45 36.37 6.28
C PRO A 7 22.34 35.72 7.12
N VAL A 8 21.41 35.04 6.46
CA VAL A 8 20.46 34.15 7.15
C VAL A 8 21.27 33.00 7.73
N LYS A 9 21.69 33.13 8.99
CA LYS A 9 22.21 31.99 9.76
C LYS A 9 21.11 30.95 9.79
N LYS A 10 21.26 29.86 9.03
CA LYS A 10 20.56 28.62 9.32
C LYS A 10 20.88 28.30 10.78
N LYS A 11 19.86 28.32 11.64
CA LYS A 11 19.98 27.68 12.95
C LYS A 11 20.22 26.22 12.65
N ASP A 12 21.48 25.80 12.68
CA ASP A 12 21.82 24.40 12.84
C ASP A 12 21.07 23.95 14.09
N GLY A 13 20.04 23.13 13.87
CA GLY A 13 19.23 22.58 14.95
C GLY A 13 20.19 21.95 15.95
N GLY A 14 20.32 22.60 17.10
CA GLY A 14 21.28 22.20 18.13
C GLY A 14 21.14 20.71 18.38
N LYS A 15 22.26 19.99 18.40
CA LYS A 15 22.29 18.57 18.76
C LYS A 15 21.62 18.45 20.13
N ALA A 16 20.38 17.96 20.14
CA ALA A 16 19.66 17.68 21.37
C ALA A 16 20.56 16.81 22.26
N THR A 17 20.78 17.28 23.49
CA THR A 17 21.55 16.57 24.52
C THR A 17 20.98 15.17 24.66
N LYS A 18 21.69 14.15 24.16
CA LYS A 18 21.24 12.76 24.28
C LYS A 18 21.31 12.39 25.75
N ASN A 19 20.16 12.20 26.37
CA ASN A 19 20.11 11.70 27.74
C ASN A 19 20.80 10.32 27.77
N PRO A 20 21.84 10.12 28.59
CA PRO A 20 22.61 8.88 28.65
C PRO A 20 21.78 7.66 29.07
N LEU A 21 20.57 7.86 29.62
CA LEU A 21 19.63 6.80 29.98
C LEU A 21 18.87 6.22 28.78
N PHE A 22 18.89 6.87 27.61
CA PHE A 22 18.19 6.38 26.41
C PHE A 22 19.15 5.86 25.35
N GLU A 23 19.19 4.54 25.19
CA GLU A 23 19.91 3.85 24.13
C GLU A 23 18.98 3.43 22.98
N LYS A 24 19.52 3.33 21.76
CA LYS A 24 18.78 2.75 20.63
C LYS A 24 18.77 1.23 20.78
N ARG A 25 17.58 0.62 20.75
CA ARG A 25 17.40 -0.84 20.76
C ARG A 25 16.83 -1.33 19.42
N PRO A 26 17.65 -1.43 18.36
CA PRO A 26 17.18 -1.95 17.09
C PRO A 26 16.91 -3.46 17.21
N ARG A 27 15.80 -3.91 16.62
CA ARG A 27 15.48 -5.34 16.48
C ARG A 27 15.82 -5.81 15.08
N ASN A 28 16.30 -7.03 14.95
CA ASN A 28 16.58 -7.69 13.68
C ASN A 28 15.42 -8.62 13.32
N PHE A 29 14.65 -8.29 12.28
CA PHE A 29 13.50 -9.07 11.83
C PHE A 29 13.82 -10.07 10.70
N GLY A 30 15.10 -10.43 10.54
CA GLY A 30 15.52 -11.51 9.65
C GLY A 30 14.97 -12.88 10.07
N ILE A 31 15.11 -13.86 9.18
CA ILE A 31 14.67 -15.24 9.45
C ILE A 31 15.48 -15.81 10.62
N GLY A 32 14.80 -16.30 11.66
CA GLY A 32 15.44 -16.90 12.84
C GLY A 32 16.00 -15.92 13.87
N GLN A 33 15.68 -14.62 13.77
CA GLN A 33 16.13 -13.57 14.70
C GLN A 33 14.96 -13.12 15.60
N ASP A 34 14.78 -11.82 15.85
CA ASP A 34 13.73 -11.30 16.71
C ASP A 34 12.31 -11.58 16.17
N ILE A 35 11.32 -11.54 17.07
CA ILE A 35 9.90 -11.71 16.71
C ILE A 35 9.50 -10.68 15.65
N GLN A 36 8.94 -11.19 14.55
CA GLN A 36 8.50 -10.36 13.45
C GLN A 36 7.35 -9.42 13.86
N PRO A 37 7.32 -8.18 13.36
CA PRO A 37 6.24 -7.25 13.65
C PRO A 37 4.91 -7.74 13.06
N LYS A 38 3.81 -7.18 13.55
CA LYS A 38 2.50 -7.38 12.92
C LYS A 38 2.56 -6.82 11.49
N ARG A 39 2.28 -7.67 10.50
CA ARG A 39 2.19 -7.31 9.08
C ARG A 39 0.76 -7.42 8.60
N ASP A 40 0.45 -6.82 7.45
CA ASP A 40 -0.84 -7.05 6.82
C ASP A 40 -0.97 -8.52 6.38
N LEU A 41 -2.03 -9.18 6.86
CA LEU A 41 -2.33 -10.58 6.58
C LEU A 41 -3.48 -10.73 5.58
N THR A 42 -4.02 -9.65 4.99
CA THR A 42 -5.18 -9.68 4.07
C THR A 42 -5.09 -10.73 2.97
N ARG A 43 -3.89 -11.01 2.44
CA ARG A 43 -3.67 -12.03 1.40
C ARG A 43 -3.53 -13.46 1.93
N PHE A 44 -3.19 -13.63 3.20
CA PHE A 44 -2.89 -14.92 3.84
C PHE A 44 -4.01 -15.41 4.77
N VAL A 45 -4.97 -14.54 5.11
CA VAL A 45 -6.14 -14.90 5.89
C VAL A 45 -7.02 -15.88 5.13
N LYS A 46 -7.52 -16.90 5.83
CA LYS A 46 -8.62 -17.73 5.36
C LYS A 46 -9.90 -16.89 5.34
N TRP A 47 -10.22 -16.34 4.16
CA TRP A 47 -11.42 -15.53 3.97
C TRP A 47 -12.71 -16.34 4.20
N PRO A 48 -13.80 -15.69 4.67
CA PRO A 48 -15.12 -16.31 4.75
C PRO A 48 -15.52 -16.97 3.43
N GLU A 49 -16.32 -18.03 3.52
CA GLU A 49 -16.65 -18.88 2.37
C GLU A 49 -17.26 -18.10 1.19
N TYR A 50 -18.21 -17.22 1.46
CA TYR A 50 -18.86 -16.43 0.42
C TYR A 50 -17.87 -15.54 -0.34
N VAL A 51 -16.85 -14.98 0.33
CA VAL A 51 -15.80 -14.16 -0.31
C VAL A 51 -14.95 -15.04 -1.22
N ARG A 52 -14.60 -16.25 -0.77
CA ARG A 52 -13.83 -17.20 -1.60
C ARG A 52 -14.61 -17.57 -2.85
N LEU A 53 -15.89 -17.91 -2.72
CA LEU A 53 -16.76 -18.27 -3.84
C LEU A 53 -16.92 -17.12 -4.84
N GLN A 54 -17.16 -15.90 -4.36
CA GLN A 54 -17.27 -14.71 -5.23
C GLN A 54 -15.98 -14.44 -6.02
N ARG A 55 -14.82 -14.51 -5.34
CA ARG A 55 -13.51 -14.33 -6.00
C ARG A 55 -13.23 -15.44 -7.02
N GLN A 56 -13.50 -16.70 -6.66
CA GLN A 56 -13.35 -17.85 -7.56
C GLN A 56 -14.25 -17.72 -8.79
N ARG A 57 -15.52 -17.33 -8.63
CA ARG A 57 -16.44 -17.08 -9.74
C ARG A 57 -15.90 -16.02 -10.70
N LYS A 58 -15.37 -14.90 -10.16
CA LYS A 58 -14.76 -13.85 -10.99
C LYS A 58 -13.54 -14.36 -11.76
N ILE A 59 -12.67 -15.12 -11.11
CA ILE A 59 -11.48 -15.72 -11.75
C ILE A 59 -11.92 -16.70 -12.85
N LEU A 60 -12.92 -17.52 -12.61
CA LEU A 60 -13.42 -18.50 -13.57
C LEU A 60 -13.93 -17.81 -14.85
N ASN A 61 -14.72 -16.74 -14.70
CA ASN A 61 -15.21 -15.95 -15.84
C ASN A 61 -14.08 -15.30 -16.67
N GLN A 62 -12.93 -15.00 -16.05
CA GLN A 62 -11.77 -14.46 -16.76
C GLN A 62 -10.92 -15.54 -17.44
N ARG A 63 -10.90 -16.75 -16.89
CA ARG A 63 -10.05 -17.85 -17.37
C ARG A 63 -10.72 -18.65 -18.49
N LEU A 64 -12.05 -18.76 -18.45
CA LEU A 64 -12.81 -19.48 -19.46
C LEU A 64 -13.18 -18.57 -20.63
N LYS A 65 -13.37 -19.17 -21.81
CA LYS A 65 -13.91 -18.46 -22.97
C LYS A 65 -15.40 -18.19 -22.74
N VAL A 66 -15.75 -16.91 -22.63
CA VAL A 66 -17.13 -16.46 -22.46
C VAL A 66 -17.78 -16.23 -23.84
N PRO A 67 -18.99 -16.77 -24.10
CA PRO A 67 -19.71 -16.54 -25.35
C PRO A 67 -19.94 -15.04 -25.64
N PRO A 68 -19.93 -14.59 -26.91
CA PRO A 68 -20.09 -13.18 -27.28
C PRO A 68 -21.35 -12.51 -26.71
N ALA A 69 -22.48 -13.24 -26.69
CA ALA A 69 -23.75 -12.77 -26.15
C ALA A 69 -23.69 -12.37 -24.66
N ILE A 70 -22.77 -12.97 -23.90
CA ILE A 70 -22.54 -12.61 -22.49
C ILE A 70 -21.39 -11.59 -22.41
N ASN A 71 -20.37 -11.74 -23.26
CA ASN A 71 -19.20 -10.89 -23.22
C ASN A 71 -19.48 -9.43 -23.64
N GLN A 72 -20.56 -9.16 -24.38
CA GLN A 72 -20.95 -7.79 -24.70
C GLN A 72 -21.12 -6.90 -23.46
N PHE A 73 -21.55 -7.46 -22.33
CA PHE A 73 -21.73 -6.72 -21.08
C PHE A 73 -20.43 -6.37 -20.36
N THR A 74 -19.28 -6.93 -20.78
CA THR A 74 -17.97 -6.53 -20.25
C THR A 74 -17.44 -5.27 -20.94
N LYS A 75 -17.91 -4.98 -22.15
CA LYS A 75 -17.55 -3.81 -22.95
C LYS A 75 -18.61 -2.74 -22.75
N VAL A 76 -18.38 -1.89 -21.75
CA VAL A 76 -19.29 -0.80 -21.38
C VAL A 76 -18.92 0.50 -22.10
N LEU A 77 -19.90 1.42 -22.17
CA LEU A 77 -19.69 2.79 -22.63
C LEU A 77 -18.65 3.50 -21.75
N ASP A 78 -17.93 4.46 -22.32
CA ASP A 78 -16.93 5.24 -21.59
C ASP A 78 -17.58 6.18 -20.57
N LYS A 79 -16.83 6.51 -19.52
CA LYS A 79 -17.36 7.24 -18.36
C LYS A 79 -17.97 8.61 -18.72
N PRO A 80 -17.35 9.46 -19.56
CA PRO A 80 -17.93 10.74 -19.96
C PRO A 80 -19.30 10.59 -20.64
N THR A 81 -19.41 9.69 -21.61
CA THR A 81 -20.65 9.47 -22.35
C THR A 81 -21.73 8.77 -21.50
N ALA A 82 -21.35 8.00 -20.48
CA ALA A 82 -22.29 7.37 -19.56
C ALA A 82 -22.88 8.33 -18.52
N THR A 83 -22.23 9.46 -18.26
CA THR A 83 -22.68 10.47 -17.28
C THR A 83 -23.41 11.66 -17.89
N ASN A 84 -23.23 11.89 -19.20
CA ASN A 84 -23.92 12.92 -19.97
C ASN A 84 -25.29 12.43 -20.42
#